data_AF-A0AAU8DQ46-F1
#
_entry.id   AF-A0AAU8DQ46-F1
#
_cell.length_a   1.000
_cell.length_b   1.000
_cell.length_c   1.000
_cell.angle_alpha   90.00
_cell.angle_beta   90.00
_cell.angle_gamma   90.00
#
_symmetry.space_group_name_H-M   'P 1'
#
loop_
_entity.id
_entity.type
_entity.pdbx_description
1 polymer ?
#
loop_
_entity_poly.entity_id
_entity_poly.type
_entity_poly.pdbx_seq_one_letter_code
_entity_poly.pdbx_strand_id
1 'polypeptide(L)'
;MTDQIGPSLRWVAARMGVMFGILMGAFGLVMGENSLAQAGILGTFTALAFGFGMYWILKRQRRIATQRLGPLAELLDRKTVRDAVRGPVAADEAERADQLQIVELQISELKRTSVSSSIVLVAGLVLEVALAITTSAWFWLAASVFAALAGLVPLSAKRLRRRREVLIAAP
;
A
#
# COMPACT_ATOMS: atom_id res chain seq x y z
N MET A 1 -3.91 -26.95 -10.65
CA MET A 1 -3.93 -25.52 -11.03
C MET A 1 -3.31 -24.67 -9.90
N THR A 2 -2.05 -24.91 -9.56
CA THR A 2 -1.51 -24.48 -8.26
C THR A 2 -0.26 -23.58 -8.32
N ASP A 3 0.31 -23.29 -9.49
CA ASP A 3 1.63 -22.61 -9.54
C ASP A 3 1.76 -21.36 -10.43
N GLN A 4 0.70 -20.91 -11.13
CA GLN A 4 0.76 -19.57 -11.76
C GLN A 4 0.65 -18.41 -10.73
N ILE A 5 0.61 -18.75 -9.45
CA ILE A 5 0.56 -17.82 -8.32
C ILE A 5 1.95 -17.16 -8.06
N GLY A 6 3.05 -17.71 -8.60
CA GLY A 6 4.37 -17.67 -7.96
C GLY A 6 5.35 -16.51 -8.20
N PRO A 7 5.54 -15.94 -9.42
CA PRO A 7 6.71 -15.09 -9.66
C PRO A 7 6.50 -13.61 -9.26
N SER A 8 5.38 -13.00 -9.66
CA SER A 8 5.24 -11.54 -9.65
C SER A 8 5.29 -10.93 -8.24
N LEU A 9 4.69 -11.58 -7.24
CA LEU A 9 4.65 -11.07 -5.87
C LEU A 9 6.03 -11.08 -5.20
N ARG A 10 6.78 -12.18 -5.38
CA ARG A 10 8.14 -12.33 -4.87
C ARG A 10 9.08 -11.32 -5.52
N TRP A 11 8.96 -11.15 -6.83
CA TRP A 11 9.73 -10.15 -7.59
C TRP A 11 9.43 -8.72 -7.13
N VAL A 12 8.16 -8.37 -6.91
CA VAL A 12 7.78 -7.04 -6.41
C VAL A 12 8.34 -6.80 -5.00
N ALA A 13 8.17 -7.74 -4.08
CA ALA A 13 8.68 -7.61 -2.72
C ALA A 13 10.21 -7.53 -2.68
N ALA A 14 10.89 -8.36 -3.47
CA ALA A 14 12.35 -8.33 -3.60
C ALA A 14 12.85 -6.98 -4.16
N ARG A 15 12.22 -6.47 -5.22
CA ARG A 15 12.58 -5.17 -5.81
C ARG A 15 12.39 -4.03 -4.81
N MET A 16 11.29 -4.03 -4.07
CA MET A 16 11.02 -3.03 -3.03
C MET A 16 12.03 -3.13 -1.88
N GLY A 17 12.37 -4.34 -1.44
CA GLY A 17 13.41 -4.58 -0.44
C GLY A 17 14.78 -4.06 -0.90
N VAL A 18 15.21 -4.41 -2.11
CA VAL A 18 16.49 -3.95 -2.69
C VAL A 18 16.53 -2.42 -2.78
N MET A 19 15.49 -1.77 -3.32
CA MET A 19 15.44 -0.31 -3.39
C MET A 19 15.53 0.32 -2.00
N PHE A 20 14.83 -0.23 -1.02
CA PHE A 20 14.86 0.25 0.35
C PHE A 20 16.24 0.07 0.99
N GLY A 21 16.89 -1.08 0.83
CA GLY A 21 18.22 -1.33 1.37
C GLY A 21 19.32 -0.48 0.72
N ILE A 22 19.25 -0.24 -0.59
CA ILE A 22 20.16 0.70 -1.26
C ILE A 22 19.98 2.10 -0.68
N LEU A 23 18.73 2.54 -0.51
CA LEU A 23 18.44 3.84 0.07
C LEU A 23 18.97 3.95 1.51
N MET A 24 18.77 2.93 2.35
CA MET A 24 19.27 2.89 3.73
C MET A 24 20.79 2.80 3.82
N GLY A 25 21.44 2.02 2.95
CA GLY A 25 22.90 1.91 2.89
C GLY A 25 23.55 3.22 2.42
N ALA A 26 23.01 3.82 1.35
CA ALA A 26 23.45 5.13 0.87
C ALA A 26 23.25 6.21 1.94
N PHE A 27 22.13 6.17 2.67
CA PHE A 27 21.87 7.05 3.80
C PHE A 27 22.94 6.91 4.90
N GLY A 28 23.26 5.68 5.31
CA GLY A 28 24.29 5.42 6.31
C GLY A 28 25.69 5.91 5.91
N LEU A 29 26.00 5.94 4.61
CA LEU A 29 27.23 6.52 4.07
C LEU A 29 27.23 8.05 4.10
N VAL A 30 26.13 8.67 3.67
CA VAL A 30 26.00 10.14 3.59
C VAL A 30 26.09 10.80 4.96
N MET A 31 25.58 10.14 6.01
CA MET A 31 25.67 10.64 7.38
C MET A 31 27.09 10.55 7.96
N GLY A 32 28.03 9.90 7.28
CA GLY A 32 29.41 9.74 7.77
C GLY A 32 29.55 8.82 8.98
N GLU A 33 28.45 8.20 9.43
CA GLU A 33 28.39 7.36 10.63
C GLU A 33 28.93 5.94 10.39
N ASN A 34 29.03 5.52 9.12
CA ASN A 34 29.34 4.13 8.78
C ASN A 34 30.46 4.02 7.74
N SER A 35 31.36 3.06 7.98
CA SER A 35 32.23 2.55 6.92
C SER A 35 31.41 1.91 5.79
N LEU A 36 32.01 1.79 4.60
CA LEU A 36 31.34 1.15 3.45
C LEU A 36 30.88 -0.29 3.74
N ALA A 37 31.63 -1.03 4.56
CA ALA A 37 31.23 -2.35 5.03
C ALA A 37 29.98 -2.30 5.93
N GLN A 38 29.93 -1.40 6.91
CA GLN A 38 28.77 -1.24 7.81
C GLN A 38 27.52 -0.78 7.05
N ALA A 39 27.67 0.15 6.11
CA ALA A 39 26.57 0.58 5.25
C ALA A 39 26.02 -0.57 4.38
N GLY A 40 26.92 -1.42 3.85
CA GLY A 40 26.52 -2.63 3.12
C GLY A 40 25.73 -3.62 3.98
N ILE A 41 26.17 -3.84 5.23
CA ILE A 41 25.49 -4.72 6.19
C ILE A 41 24.10 -4.14 6.54
N LEU A 42 24.03 -2.85 6.89
CA LEU A 42 22.78 -2.17 7.23
C LEU A 42 21.79 -2.20 6.06
N GLY A 43 22.25 -1.87 4.85
CA GLY A 43 21.44 -1.90 3.64
C GLY A 43 20.93 -3.30 3.33
N THR A 44 21.77 -4.33 3.47
CA THR A 44 21.36 -5.72 3.23
C THR A 44 20.33 -6.18 4.26
N PHE A 45 20.55 -5.91 5.54
CA PHE A 45 19.64 -6.33 6.61
C PHE A 45 18.28 -5.64 6.48
N THR A 46 18.27 -4.33 6.23
CA THR A 46 17.03 -3.56 6.01
C THR A 46 16.30 -4.01 4.74
N ALA A 47 17.01 -4.31 3.64
CA ALA A 47 16.40 -4.87 2.43
C ALA A 47 15.67 -6.19 2.70
N LEU A 48 16.32 -7.10 3.43
CA LEU A 48 15.75 -8.41 3.75
C LEU A 48 14.53 -8.27 4.67
N ALA A 49 14.65 -7.49 5.75
CA ALA A 49 13.57 -7.26 6.69
C ALA A 49 12.35 -6.62 6.02
N PHE A 50 12.58 -5.55 5.24
CA PHE A 50 11.51 -4.84 4.52
C PHE A 50 10.89 -5.70 3.42
N GLY A 51 11.72 -6.37 2.60
CA GLY A 51 11.27 -7.25 1.54
C GLY A 51 10.43 -8.42 2.07
N PHE A 52 10.85 -9.05 3.17
CA PHE A 52 10.10 -10.12 3.82
C PHE A 52 8.78 -9.62 4.41
N GLY A 53 8.79 -8.49 5.12
CA GLY A 53 7.58 -7.86 5.67
C GLY A 53 6.56 -7.54 4.58
N MET A 54 7.02 -6.90 3.49
CA MET A 54 6.17 -6.60 2.32
C MET A 54 5.63 -7.86 1.67
N TYR A 55 6.46 -8.90 1.48
CA TYR A 55 5.99 -10.18 0.95
C TYR A 55 4.91 -10.79 1.83
N TRP A 56 5.08 -10.79 3.16
CA TRP A 56 4.10 -11.34 4.09
C TRP A 56 2.79 -10.56 4.06
N ILE A 57 2.85 -9.23 4.05
CA ILE A 57 1.67 -8.35 3.93
C ILE A 57 0.94 -8.61 2.62
N LEU A 58 1.66 -8.60 1.49
CA LEU A 58 1.08 -8.83 0.16
C LEU A 58 0.48 -10.24 0.03
N LYS A 59 1.15 -11.25 0.59
CA LYS A 59 0.65 -12.63 0.64
C LYS A 59 -0.62 -12.72 1.46
N ARG A 60 -0.67 -12.05 2.63
CA ARG A 60 -1.85 -12.00 3.49
C ARG A 60 -3.01 -11.27 2.81
N GLN A 61 -2.76 -10.12 2.19
CA GLN A 61 -3.76 -9.38 1.41
C GLN A 61 -4.32 -10.23 0.28
N ARG A 62 -3.46 -10.89 -0.49
CA ARG A 62 -3.90 -11.79 -1.57
C ARG A 62 -4.74 -12.95 -1.04
N ARG A 63 -4.30 -13.60 0.04
CA ARG A 63 -5.07 -14.70 0.65
C ARG A 63 -6.46 -14.23 1.10
N ILE A 64 -6.54 -13.07 1.73
CA ILE A 64 -7.81 -12.47 2.15
C ILE A 64 -8.68 -12.16 0.93
N ALA A 65 -8.11 -11.58 -0.12
CA ALA A 65 -8.82 -11.28 -1.36
C ALA A 65 -9.39 -12.56 -1.98
N THR A 66 -8.57 -13.60 -2.18
CA THR A 66 -9.02 -14.88 -2.74
C THR A 66 -10.10 -15.55 -1.88
N GLN A 67 -9.96 -15.53 -0.55
CA GLN A 67 -10.94 -16.14 0.36
C GLN A 67 -12.29 -15.43 0.38
N ARG A 68 -12.31 -14.11 0.17
CA ARG A 68 -13.56 -13.32 0.21
C ARG A 68 -14.25 -13.21 -1.13
N LEU A 69 -13.47 -13.08 -2.19
CA LEU A 69 -14.00 -12.89 -3.53
C LEU A 69 -14.42 -14.21 -4.18
N GLY A 70 -13.84 -15.34 -3.78
CA GLY A 70 -14.16 -16.63 -4.40
C GLY A 70 -13.99 -16.56 -5.92
N PRO A 71 -14.96 -17.03 -6.73
CA PRO A 71 -14.93 -16.91 -8.20
C PRO A 71 -14.83 -15.47 -8.71
N LEU A 72 -15.32 -14.47 -7.95
CA LEU A 72 -15.23 -13.05 -8.33
C LEU A 72 -13.77 -12.54 -8.33
N ALA A 73 -12.82 -13.29 -7.77
CA ALA A 73 -11.40 -12.93 -7.85
C ALA A 73 -10.89 -12.90 -9.30
N GLU A 74 -11.53 -13.65 -10.21
CA GLU A 74 -11.22 -13.63 -11.65
C GLU A 74 -11.76 -12.36 -12.34
N LEU A 75 -12.81 -11.74 -11.79
CA LEU A 75 -13.39 -10.48 -12.27
C LEU A 75 -12.60 -9.24 -11.85
N LEU A 76 -11.70 -9.36 -10.86
CA LEU A 76 -10.76 -8.30 -10.48
C LEU A 76 -9.54 -8.24 -11.42
N ASP A 77 -9.78 -8.20 -12.73
CA ASP A 77 -8.75 -7.68 -13.62
C ASP A 77 -8.42 -6.24 -13.16
N ARG A 78 -7.11 -5.92 -13.15
CA ARG A 78 -6.62 -4.58 -12.78
C ARG A 78 -7.29 -3.50 -13.62
N LYS A 79 -7.63 -3.82 -14.88
CA LYS A 79 -8.36 -2.93 -15.76
C LYS A 79 -9.77 -2.67 -15.23
N THR A 80 -10.56 -3.71 -14.94
CA THR A 80 -11.93 -3.59 -14.41
C THR A 80 -11.97 -2.81 -13.11
N VAL A 81 -11.07 -3.09 -12.17
CA VAL A 81 -10.99 -2.35 -10.90
C VAL A 81 -10.65 -0.89 -11.13
N ARG A 82 -9.67 -0.62 -12.00
CA ARG A 82 -9.27 0.75 -12.32
C ARG A 82 -10.42 1.51 -12.99
N ASP A 83 -11.11 0.88 -13.92
CA ASP A 83 -12.20 1.49 -14.68
C ASP A 83 -13.42 1.72 -13.77
N ALA A 84 -13.73 0.82 -12.83
CA ALA A 84 -14.75 1.03 -11.81
C ALA A 84 -14.45 2.24 -10.88
N VAL A 85 -13.19 2.38 -10.45
CA VAL A 85 -12.79 3.41 -9.47
C VAL A 85 -12.48 4.78 -10.12
N ARG A 86 -11.94 4.79 -11.35
CA ARG A 86 -11.44 6.01 -12.01
C ARG A 86 -11.97 6.23 -13.42
N GLY A 87 -12.61 5.23 -14.02
CA GLY A 87 -13.10 5.29 -15.39
C GLY A 87 -14.42 6.06 -15.53
N PRO A 88 -14.93 6.19 -16.77
CA PRO A 88 -16.28 6.69 -17.00
C PRO A 88 -17.33 5.78 -16.36
N VAL A 89 -18.53 6.30 -16.14
CA VAL A 89 -19.67 5.47 -15.71
C VAL A 89 -20.10 4.61 -16.89
N ALA A 90 -20.31 3.32 -16.68
CA ALA A 90 -20.79 2.43 -17.74
C ALA A 90 -22.21 2.80 -18.17
N ALA A 91 -22.45 2.79 -19.49
CA ALA A 91 -23.76 3.10 -20.05
C ALA A 91 -24.75 1.96 -19.81
N ASP A 92 -24.29 0.70 -19.95
CA ASP A 92 -25.07 -0.49 -19.63
C ASP A 92 -25.30 -0.61 -18.11
N GLU A 93 -26.54 -0.92 -17.74
CA GLU A 93 -26.97 -1.04 -16.34
C GLU A 93 -26.29 -2.22 -15.65
N ALA A 94 -26.06 -3.33 -16.38
CA ALA A 94 -25.37 -4.50 -15.82
C ALA A 94 -23.91 -4.17 -15.49
N GLU A 95 -23.16 -3.56 -16.41
CA GLU A 95 -21.78 -3.13 -16.16
C GLU A 95 -21.68 -2.08 -15.05
N ARG A 96 -22.68 -1.20 -14.95
CA ARG A 96 -22.73 -0.19 -13.89
C ARG A 96 -22.96 -0.81 -12.52
N ALA A 97 -23.84 -1.81 -12.43
CA ALA A 97 -24.06 -2.58 -11.20
C ALA A 97 -22.75 -3.26 -10.75
N ASP A 98 -21.97 -3.81 -11.68
CA ASP A 98 -20.65 -4.40 -11.39
C ASP A 98 -19.65 -3.34 -10.88
N GLN A 99 -19.58 -2.18 -11.53
CA GLN A 99 -18.74 -1.06 -11.07
C GLN A 99 -19.13 -0.64 -9.64
N LEU A 100 -20.42 -0.55 -9.35
CA LEU A 100 -20.94 -0.20 -8.03
C LEU A 100 -20.54 -1.25 -6.99
N GLN A 101 -20.71 -2.53 -7.29
CA GLN A 101 -20.32 -3.62 -6.40
C GLN A 101 -18.82 -3.60 -6.08
N ILE A 102 -17.95 -3.34 -7.07
CA ILE A 102 -16.50 -3.19 -6.87
C ILE A 102 -16.20 -2.01 -5.95
N VAL A 103 -16.83 -0.86 -6.16
CA VAL A 103 -16.62 0.34 -5.33
C VAL A 103 -17.10 0.12 -3.89
N GLU A 104 -18.24 -0.53 -3.70
CA GLU A 104 -18.74 -0.86 -2.36
C GLU A 104 -17.83 -1.84 -1.61
N LEU A 105 -17.30 -2.84 -2.31
CA LEU A 105 -16.29 -3.73 -1.76
C LEU A 105 -15.05 -2.95 -1.30
N GLN A 106 -14.52 -2.06 -2.14
CA GLN A 106 -13.37 -1.22 -1.79
C GLN A 106 -13.63 -0.32 -0.57
N ILE A 107 -14.84 0.25 -0.45
CA ILE A 107 -15.24 1.04 0.73
C ILE A 107 -15.25 0.16 1.98
N SER A 108 -15.79 -1.06 1.90
CA SER A 108 -15.86 -1.99 3.02
C SER A 108 -14.47 -2.43 3.50
N GLU A 109 -13.57 -2.72 2.56
CA GLU A 109 -12.18 -3.09 2.87
C GLU A 109 -11.41 -1.92 3.47
N LEU A 110 -11.58 -0.73 2.89
CA LEU A 110 -10.97 0.48 3.43
C LEU A 110 -11.49 0.79 4.83
N LYS A 111 -12.79 0.65 5.12
CA LYS A 111 -13.33 0.84 6.47
C LYS A 111 -12.68 -0.13 7.47
N ARG A 112 -12.52 -1.40 7.10
CA ARG A 112 -11.93 -2.43 7.97
C ARG A 112 -10.44 -2.20 8.22
N THR A 113 -9.70 -1.78 7.20
CA THR A 113 -8.25 -1.61 7.27
C THR A 113 -7.83 -0.23 7.74
N SER A 114 -8.64 0.80 7.49
CA SER A 114 -8.32 2.20 7.78
C SER A 114 -7.98 2.46 9.24
N VAL A 115 -8.65 1.81 10.19
CA VAL A 115 -8.36 2.01 11.61
C VAL A 115 -6.97 1.48 11.94
N SER A 116 -6.69 0.22 11.58
CA SER A 116 -5.38 -0.39 11.86
C SER A 116 -4.25 0.33 11.11
N SER A 117 -4.46 0.66 9.83
CA SER A 117 -3.48 1.41 9.04
C SER A 117 -3.26 2.81 9.58
N SER A 118 -4.32 3.52 9.98
CA SER A 118 -4.17 4.86 10.60
C SER A 118 -3.41 4.78 11.91
N ILE A 119 -3.69 3.79 12.76
CA ILE A 119 -2.95 3.59 14.02
C ILE A 119 -1.46 3.39 13.74
N VAL A 120 -1.11 2.50 12.80
CA VAL A 120 0.29 2.23 12.44
C VAL A 120 0.97 3.48 11.87
N LEU A 121 0.29 4.22 10.97
CA LEU A 121 0.86 5.43 10.36
C LEU A 121 1.02 6.56 11.37
N VAL A 122 0.05 6.76 12.28
CA VAL A 122 0.12 7.77 13.34
C VAL A 122 1.19 7.40 14.37
N ALA A 123 1.28 6.13 14.77
CA ALA A 123 2.34 5.67 15.67
C ALA A 123 3.73 5.85 15.04
N GLY A 124 3.88 5.50 13.76
CA GLY A 124 5.09 5.77 12.99
C GLY A 124 5.42 7.26 12.95
N LEU A 125 4.46 8.12 12.62
CA LEU A 125 4.62 9.57 12.64
C LEU A 125 5.12 10.09 13.99
N VAL A 126 4.50 9.67 15.10
CA VAL A 126 4.89 10.09 16.45
C VAL A 126 6.33 9.65 16.77
N LEU A 127 6.69 8.41 16.41
CA LEU A 127 8.04 7.89 16.58
C LEU A 127 9.06 8.71 15.78
N GLU A 128 8.79 8.99 14.50
CA GLU A 128 9.69 9.77 13.65
C GLU A 128 9.85 11.21 14.17
N VAL A 129 8.78 11.84 14.66
CA VAL A 129 8.86 13.18 15.27
C VAL A 129 9.70 13.14 16.54
N ALA A 130 9.55 12.13 17.38
CA ALA A 130 10.38 11.96 18.58
C ALA A 130 11.87 11.82 18.20
N LEU A 131 12.19 10.97 17.23
CA LEU A 131 13.56 10.80 16.70
C LEU A 131 14.10 12.08 16.05
N ALA A 132 13.23 12.86 15.40
CA ALA A 132 13.62 14.14 14.81
C ALA A 132 14.08 15.15 15.86
N ILE A 133 13.43 15.14 17.03
CA ILE A 133 13.76 16.01 18.15
C ILE A 133 15.02 15.53 18.88
N THR A 134 15.19 14.21 19.07
CA THR A 134 16.27 13.68 19.90
C THR A 134 17.57 13.38 19.15
N THR A 135 17.48 13.07 17.86
CA THR A 135 18.58 12.41 17.14
C THR A 135 19.02 13.20 15.91
N SER A 136 18.12 13.50 14.96
CA SER A 136 18.51 14.16 13.71
C SER A 136 17.34 14.82 12.97
N ALA A 137 17.54 16.01 12.43
CA ALA A 137 16.54 16.75 11.67
C ALA A 137 16.05 16.01 10.39
N TRP A 138 16.79 15.02 9.88
CA TRP A 138 16.35 14.24 8.72
C TRP A 138 15.06 13.46 8.96
N PHE A 139 14.78 13.05 10.20
CA PHE A 139 13.54 12.34 10.53
C PHE A 139 12.28 13.19 10.29
N TRP A 140 12.41 14.51 10.13
CA TRP A 140 11.31 15.35 9.63
C TRP A 140 10.84 14.93 8.23
N LEU A 141 11.75 14.44 7.37
CA LEU A 141 11.37 13.91 6.06
C LEU A 141 10.52 12.65 6.21
N ALA A 142 10.97 11.69 7.04
CA ALA A 142 10.21 10.47 7.30
C ALA A 142 8.83 10.80 7.91
N ALA A 143 8.80 11.68 8.92
CA ALA A 143 7.57 12.19 9.52
C ALA A 143 6.65 12.81 8.46
N SER A 144 7.16 13.62 7.53
CA SER A 144 6.35 14.20 6.46
C SER A 144 5.71 13.14 5.55
N VAL A 145 6.42 12.04 5.27
CA VAL A 145 5.90 10.91 4.49
C VAL A 145 4.79 10.19 5.26
N PHE A 146 4.99 9.89 6.54
CA PHE A 146 3.95 9.28 7.37
C PHE A 146 2.72 10.17 7.50
N ALA A 147 2.90 11.49 7.68
CA ALA A 147 1.81 12.46 7.73
C ALA A 147 1.02 12.49 6.40
N ALA A 148 1.72 12.51 5.26
CA ALA A 148 1.10 12.47 3.94
C ALA A 148 0.31 11.17 3.72
N LEU A 149 0.89 10.01 4.06
CA LEU A 149 0.22 8.71 3.97
C LEU A 149 -1.01 8.64 4.89
N ALA A 150 -0.92 9.14 6.11
CA ALA A 150 -2.04 9.20 7.04
C ALA A 150 -3.18 10.08 6.48
N GLY A 151 -2.85 11.20 5.84
CA GLY A 151 -3.82 12.07 5.15
C GLY A 151 -4.45 11.46 3.89
N LEU A 152 -3.75 10.55 3.19
CA LEU A 152 -4.27 9.89 2.00
C LEU A 152 -5.39 8.88 2.31
N VAL A 153 -5.41 8.28 3.52
CA VAL A 153 -6.45 7.33 3.94
C VAL A 153 -7.86 7.95 3.92
N PRO A 154 -8.15 9.06 4.61
CA PRO A 154 -9.48 9.70 4.58
C PRO A 154 -9.82 10.28 3.20
N LEU A 155 -8.83 10.78 2.44
CA LEU A 155 -9.04 11.26 1.07
C LEU A 155 -9.51 10.13 0.14
N SER A 156 -8.91 8.95 0.26
CA SER A 156 -9.30 7.77 -0.51
C SER A 156 -10.73 7.34 -0.18
N ALA A 157 -11.10 7.36 1.11
CA ALA A 157 -12.47 7.05 1.54
C ALA A 157 -13.49 8.05 0.98
N LYS A 158 -13.17 9.35 1.04
CA LYS A 158 -14.02 10.41 0.49
C LYS A 158 -14.20 10.27 -1.02
N ARG A 159 -13.12 9.96 -1.74
CA ARG A 159 -13.16 9.75 -3.20
C ARG A 159 -14.03 8.56 -3.58
N LEU A 160 -13.91 7.43 -2.88
CA LEU A 160 -14.73 6.25 -3.15
C LEU A 160 -16.21 6.48 -2.86
N ARG A 161 -16.55 7.19 -1.78
CA ARG A 161 -17.94 7.56 -1.46
C ARG A 161 -18.56 8.43 -2.56
N ARG A 162 -17.83 9.45 -3.02
CA ARG A 162 -18.26 10.27 -4.16
C ARG A 162 -18.46 9.46 -5.43
N ARG A 163 -17.55 8.52 -5.71
CA ARG A 163 -17.68 7.63 -6.88
C ARG A 163 -18.94 6.77 -6.78
N ARG A 164 -19.23 6.22 -5.60
CA ARG A 164 -20.46 5.47 -5.33
C ARG A 164 -21.71 6.32 -5.58
N GLU A 165 -21.74 7.55 -5.08
CA GLU A 165 -22.86 8.48 -5.30
C GLU A 165 -23.10 8.74 -6.80
N VAL A 166 -22.03 8.95 -7.57
CA VAL A 166 -22.11 9.14 -9.03
C VAL A 166 -22.65 7.91 -9.75
N LEU A 167 -22.25 6.70 -9.33
CA LEU A 167 -22.74 5.45 -9.93
C LEU A 167 -24.22 5.20 -9.63
N ILE A 168 -24.70 5.59 -8.44
CA ILE A 168 -26.11 5.47 -8.05
C ILE A 168 -26.99 6.51 -8.76
N ALA A 169 -26.45 7.70 -9.03
CA ALA A 169 -27.20 8.80 -9.65
C ALA A 169 -27.26 8.74 -11.18
N ALA A 170 -26.51 7.83 -11.81
CA ALA A 170 -26.54 7.68 -13.26
C ALA A 170 -27.86 7.02 -13.72
N PRO A 171 -28.49 7.53 -14.79
CA PRO A 171 -29.79 7.06 -15.29
C PRO A 171 -29.71 5.79 -16.13
#